data_AF-A0A9D8R2E0-F1
#
_entry.id   AF-A0A9D8R2E0-F1
#
_cell.length_a   1.000
_cell.length_b   1.000
_cell.length_c   1.000
_cell.angle_alpha   90.00
_cell.angle_beta   90.00
_cell.angle_gamma   90.00
#
_symmetry.space_group_name_H-M   'P 1'
#
loop_
_entity.id
_entity.type
_entity.pdbx_description
1 polymer ?
#
loop_
_entity_poly.entity_id
_entity_poly.type
_entity_poly.pdbx_seq_one_letter_code
_entity_poly.pdbx_strand_id
1 'polypeptide(L)'
;MFPTSVKEVEALGWDYIDVIFFTGDAFVDHPSFGTACISRWLQKAGYRVAVVPQPNWRDDLRDFRKFGSPRLYFAVNAGAMDSMVNHYTAAKRLRHDDAYTPEGRASQRPDRAVTVYSRILEQL
;
A
#
# COMPACT_ATOMS: atom_id res chain seq x y z
N MET A 1 -9.22 8.57 -10.38
CA MET A 1 -9.43 7.22 -9.81
C MET A 1 -8.05 6.63 -9.55
N PHE A 2 -7.86 5.93 -8.44
CA PHE A 2 -6.59 5.25 -8.14
C PHE A 2 -6.82 3.75 -8.34
N PRO A 3 -6.30 3.14 -9.42
CA PRO A 3 -6.49 1.71 -9.63
C PRO A 3 -5.77 0.91 -8.55
N THR A 4 -6.48 -0.07 -8.00
CA THR A 4 -6.01 -1.03 -6.98
C THR A 4 -5.99 -2.47 -7.51
N SER A 5 -6.58 -2.68 -8.69
CA SER A 5 -6.61 -3.95 -9.41
C SER A 5 -6.18 -3.79 -10.88
N VAL A 6 -5.72 -4.90 -11.47
CA VAL A 6 -5.32 -4.95 -12.90
C VAL A 6 -6.49 -4.56 -13.80
N LYS A 7 -7.71 -5.01 -13.48
CA LYS A 7 -8.92 -4.68 -14.24
C LYS A 7 -9.20 -3.18 -14.29
N GLU A 8 -8.93 -2.45 -13.20
CA GLU A 8 -9.09 -1.00 -13.18
C GLU A 8 -8.01 -0.29 -14.02
N VAL A 9 -6.78 -0.81 -14.04
CA VAL A 9 -5.70 -0.31 -14.92
C VAL A 9 -6.06 -0.52 -16.39
N GLU A 10 -6.55 -1.71 -16.74
CA GLU A 10 -7.04 -2.05 -18.08
C GLU A 10 -8.21 -1.14 -18.50
N ALA A 11 -9.17 -0.89 -17.60
CA ALA A 11 -10.30 0.00 -17.85
C ALA A 11 -9.87 1.47 -18.06
N LEU A 12 -8.73 1.88 -17.49
CA LEU A 12 -8.12 3.19 -17.72
C LEU A 12 -7.30 3.24 -19.03
N GLY A 13 -7.12 2.10 -19.72
CA GLY A 13 -6.34 2.01 -20.95
C GLY A 13 -4.85 2.25 -20.76
N TRP A 14 -4.32 1.98 -19.57
CA TRP A 14 -2.92 2.21 -19.26
C TRP A 14 -2.06 1.00 -19.66
N ASP A 15 -1.07 1.24 -20.51
CA ASP A 15 -0.05 0.27 -20.93
C ASP A 15 1.15 0.19 -19.98
N TYR A 16 1.29 1.18 -19.08
CA TYR A 16 2.30 1.21 -18.02
C TYR A 16 1.83 2.03 -16.82
N ILE A 17 2.46 1.81 -15.68
CA ILE A 17 2.28 2.56 -14.43
C ILE A 17 3.61 3.24 -14.09
N ASP A 18 3.57 4.51 -13.72
CA ASP A 18 4.77 5.27 -13.33
C ASP A 18 5.24 4.94 -11.92
N VAL A 19 4.30 4.96 -10.98
CA VAL A 19 4.56 4.76 -9.56
C VAL A 19 3.51 3.83 -9.00
N ILE A 20 3.97 2.78 -8.31
CA ILE A 20 3.08 1.86 -7.58
C ILE A 20 3.31 2.08 -6.09
N PHE A 21 2.26 2.52 -5.38
CA PHE A 21 2.30 2.65 -3.93
C PHE A 21 1.97 1.32 -3.26
N PHE A 22 2.80 0.89 -2.31
CA PHE A 22 2.49 -0.16 -1.35
C PHE A 22 2.33 0.48 0.02
N THR A 23 1.12 0.38 0.60
CA THR A 23 0.77 1.03 1.86
C THR A 23 0.24 0.01 2.86
N GLY A 24 0.65 0.16 4.13
CA GLY A 24 0.17 -0.69 5.21
C GLY A 24 -1.28 -0.41 5.65
N ASP A 25 -1.86 0.71 5.23
CA ASP A 25 -3.27 1.05 5.48
C ASP A 25 -4.20 0.57 4.35
N ALA A 26 -5.49 0.48 4.67
CA ALA A 26 -6.54 0.57 3.65
C ALA A 26 -6.37 1.83 2.81
N PHE A 27 -6.71 1.76 1.52
CA PHE A 27 -6.70 2.96 0.69
C PHE A 27 -8.00 3.74 0.85
N VAL A 28 -7.91 4.93 1.44
CA VAL A 28 -9.01 5.89 1.57
C VAL A 28 -8.57 7.20 0.92
N ASP A 29 -9.32 7.66 -0.08
CA ASP A 29 -9.07 8.92 -0.79
C ASP A 29 -9.52 10.12 0.07
N HIS A 30 -8.79 10.37 1.16
CA HIS A 30 -9.08 11.42 2.14
C HIS A 30 -7.80 12.17 2.54
N PRO A 31 -7.84 13.50 2.75
CA PRO A 31 -6.65 14.32 3.03
C PRO A 31 -5.88 13.94 4.31
N SER A 32 -6.50 13.21 5.23
CA SER A 32 -5.83 12.66 6.42
C SER A 32 -4.86 11.51 6.12
N PHE A 33 -4.86 10.97 4.89
CA PHE A 33 -4.00 9.87 4.48
C PHE A 33 -2.91 10.37 3.54
N GLY A 34 -1.65 10.30 3.99
CA GLY A 34 -0.50 10.77 3.21
C GLY A 34 -0.41 10.13 1.83
N THR A 35 -0.67 8.81 1.73
CA THR A 35 -0.70 8.08 0.44
C THR A 35 -1.70 8.68 -0.54
N ALA A 36 -2.89 9.09 -0.08
CA ALA A 36 -3.90 9.70 -0.95
C ALA A 36 -3.45 11.09 -1.43
N CYS A 37 -2.94 11.93 -0.53
CA CYS A 37 -2.42 13.26 -0.85
C CYS A 37 -1.29 13.21 -1.88
N ILE A 38 -0.28 12.36 -1.65
CA ILE A 38 0.89 12.25 -2.53
C ILE A 38 0.48 11.64 -3.88
N SER A 39 -0.31 10.56 -3.87
CA SER A 39 -0.80 9.94 -5.11
C SER A 39 -1.61 10.92 -5.95
N ARG A 40 -2.47 11.75 -5.32
CA ARG A 40 -3.24 12.78 -6.02
C ARG A 40 -2.34 13.84 -6.63
N TRP A 41 -1.33 14.30 -5.88
CA TRP A 41 -0.39 15.31 -6.37
C TRP A 41 0.39 14.79 -7.59
N LEU A 42 0.87 13.55 -7.54
CA LEU A 42 1.54 12.89 -8.66
C LEU A 42 0.61 12.73 -9.88
N GLN A 43 -0.64 12.31 -9.68
CA GLN A 43 -1.62 12.26 -10.77
C GLN A 43 -1.86 13.65 -11.38
N LYS A 44 -1.95 14.71 -10.57
CA LYS A 44 -2.07 16.09 -11.04
C LYS A 44 -0.85 16.53 -11.87
N ALA A 45 0.34 16.02 -11.54
CA ALA A 45 1.56 16.23 -12.31
C ALA A 45 1.65 15.38 -13.60
N GLY A 46 0.65 14.56 -13.89
CA GLY A 46 0.56 13.76 -15.12
C GLY A 46 1.07 12.33 -15.01
N TYR A 47 1.42 11.86 -13.81
CA TYR A 47 1.90 10.48 -13.61
C TYR A 47 0.75 9.48 -13.45
N ARG A 48 0.95 8.27 -13.98
CA ARG A 48 0.05 7.13 -13.78
C ARG A 48 0.38 6.43 -12.48
N VAL A 49 -0.48 6.58 -11.49
CA VAL A 49 -0.26 6.07 -10.13
C VAL A 49 -1.26 4.98 -9.80
N ALA A 50 -0.76 3.83 -9.37
CA ALA A 50 -1.56 2.74 -8.81
C ALA A 50 -1.25 2.56 -7.32
N VAL A 51 -2.19 1.98 -6.57
CA VAL A 51 -2.03 1.75 -5.13
C VAL A 51 -2.38 0.32 -4.77
N VAL A 52 -1.52 -0.33 -4.01
CA VAL A 52 -1.72 -1.65 -3.40
C VAL A 52 -1.87 -1.45 -1.89
N PRO A 53 -3.10 -1.34 -1.38
CA PRO A 53 -3.35 -1.27 0.05
C PRO A 53 -3.25 -2.65 0.70
N GLN A 54 -2.63 -2.71 1.87
CA GLN A 54 -2.52 -3.92 2.71
C GLN A 54 -2.16 -5.18 1.91
N PRO A 55 -1.06 -5.16 1.12
CA PRO A 55 -0.68 -6.29 0.31
C PRO A 55 -0.48 -7.53 1.17
N ASN A 56 -0.99 -8.69 0.74
CA ASN A 56 -0.71 -9.93 1.44
C ASN A 56 0.76 -10.35 1.22
N TRP A 57 1.54 -10.41 2.31
CA TRP A 57 2.96 -10.75 2.29
C TRP A 57 3.24 -12.19 2.74
N ARG A 58 2.19 -12.94 3.10
CA ARG A 58 2.33 -14.29 3.67
C ARG A 58 2.12 -15.40 2.64
N ASP A 59 1.57 -15.09 1.47
CA ASP A 59 1.16 -16.06 0.46
C ASP A 59 2.13 -16.09 -0.74
N ASP A 60 1.60 -16.33 -1.94
CA ASP A 60 2.34 -16.33 -3.19
C ASP A 60 2.59 -14.93 -3.75
N LEU A 61 2.50 -13.88 -2.94
CA LEU A 61 2.90 -12.51 -3.26
C LEU A 61 2.19 -11.95 -4.50
N ARG A 62 0.97 -12.41 -4.79
CA ARG A 62 0.16 -11.92 -5.92
C ARG A 62 -0.03 -10.41 -5.89
N ASP A 63 -0.26 -9.84 -4.70
CA ASP A 63 -0.43 -8.39 -4.55
C ASP A 63 0.82 -7.60 -4.95
N PHE A 64 2.01 -8.18 -4.78
CA PHE A 64 3.27 -7.57 -5.18
C PHE A 64 3.57 -7.72 -6.67
N ARG A 65 3.03 -8.77 -7.31
CA ARG A 65 3.28 -9.09 -8.72
C ARG A 65 2.24 -8.54 -9.69
N LYS A 66 1.00 -8.30 -9.23
CA LYS A 66 -0.17 -8.05 -10.10
C LYS A 66 0.01 -6.89 -11.09
N PHE A 67 0.78 -5.87 -10.72
CA PHE A 67 1.02 -4.69 -11.57
C PHE A 67 2.34 -4.73 -12.35
N GLY A 68 3.17 -5.76 -12.16
CA GLY A 68 4.51 -5.81 -12.70
C GLY A 68 5.41 -4.69 -12.15
N SER A 69 6.42 -4.33 -12.93
CA SER A 69 7.37 -3.27 -12.56
C SER A 69 6.88 -1.88 -12.98
N PRO A 70 6.97 -0.87 -12.12
CA PRO A 70 6.66 0.50 -12.46
C PRO A 70 7.75 1.07 -13.36
N ARG A 71 7.41 2.07 -14.18
CA ARG A 71 8.36 2.78 -15.04
C ARG A 71 9.39 3.58 -14.25
N LEU A 72 8.99 4.13 -13.09
CA LEU A 72 9.87 4.98 -12.27
C LEU A 72 10.31 4.26 -10.99
N TYR A 73 9.40 4.00 -10.06
CA TYR A 73 9.74 3.38 -8.78
C TYR A 73 8.53 2.82 -8.01
N PHE A 74 8.83 1.94 -7.06
CA PHE A 74 7.89 1.53 -6.01
C PHE A 74 7.93 2.52 -4.85
N ALA A 75 6.77 3.01 -4.42
CA ALA A 75 6.63 3.90 -3.26
C ALA A 75 6.09 3.11 -2.07
N VAL A 76 6.92 2.86 -1.05
CA VAL A 76 6.55 1.99 0.07
C VAL A 76 6.37 2.80 1.36
N ASN A 77 5.27 2.59 2.08
CA ASN A 77 5.07 3.19 3.40
C ASN A 77 4.29 2.25 4.36
N ALA A 78 4.36 2.51 5.66
CA ALA A 78 3.68 1.72 6.69
C ALA A 78 2.19 2.07 6.88
N GLY A 79 1.70 3.13 6.22
CA GLY A 79 0.42 3.78 6.52
C GLY A 79 0.58 5.11 7.27
N ALA A 80 -0.52 5.66 7.75
CA ALA A 80 -0.62 6.86 8.57
C ALA A 80 -0.02 6.65 9.98
N MET A 81 0.06 5.41 10.43
CA MET A 81 0.68 5.02 11.70
C MET A 81 1.71 3.91 11.46
N ASP A 82 2.79 3.92 12.23
CA ASP A 82 3.81 2.87 12.20
C ASP A 82 3.20 1.49 12.51
N SER A 83 3.66 0.45 11.81
CA SER A 83 3.04 -0.87 11.91
C SER A 83 3.30 -1.58 13.25
N MET A 84 4.43 -1.32 13.91
CA MET A 84 4.66 -1.82 15.26
C MET A 84 3.73 -1.12 16.24
N VAL A 85 3.53 0.19 16.07
CA VAL A 85 2.58 0.92 16.90
C VAL A 85 1.18 0.37 16.69
N ASN A 86 0.72 0.11 15.45
CA ASN A 86 -0.60 -0.50 15.23
C ASN A 86 -0.74 -1.89 15.89
N HIS A 87 0.29 -2.74 15.83
CA HIS A 87 0.22 -4.07 16.42
C HIS A 87 0.39 -4.11 17.94
N TYR A 88 1.09 -3.14 18.53
CA TYR A 88 1.47 -3.20 19.93
C TYR A 88 1.11 -1.93 20.70
N THR A 89 0.64 -2.13 21.93
CA THR A 89 0.56 -1.06 22.93
C THR A 89 1.96 -0.61 23.36
N ALA A 90 2.07 0.54 24.04
CA ALA A 90 3.35 1.00 24.61
C ALA A 90 4.00 -0.02 25.56
N ALA A 91 3.18 -0.87 26.22
CA ALA A 91 3.62 -1.97 27.06
C ALA A 91 3.94 -3.27 26.27
N LYS A 92 4.05 -3.20 24.94
CA LYS A 92 4.30 -4.33 24.02
C LYS A 92 3.25 -5.45 24.06
N ARG A 93 2.02 -5.15 24.48
CA ARG A 93 0.89 -6.09 24.33
C ARG A 93 0.27 -5.97 22.94
N LEU A 94 -0.11 -7.10 22.36
CA LEU A 94 -0.78 -7.15 21.05
C LEU A 94 -2.13 -6.40 21.10
N ARG A 95 -2.43 -5.61 20.07
CA ARG A 95 -3.75 -5.05 19.84
C ARG A 95 -4.62 -6.03 19.06
N HIS A 96 -5.92 -6.01 19.34
CA HIS A 96 -6.90 -6.88 18.69
C HIS A 96 -7.66 -6.16 17.56
N ASP A 97 -7.45 -4.85 17.44
CA ASP A 97 -8.06 -3.94 16.48
C ASP A 97 -7.01 -3.11 15.73
N ASP A 98 -7.29 -2.77 14.47
CA ASP A 98 -6.51 -1.84 13.65
C ASP A 98 -7.45 -0.82 12.99
N ALA A 99 -7.39 0.43 13.45
CA ALA A 99 -8.26 1.52 13.01
C ALA A 99 -8.12 1.87 11.51
N TYR A 100 -7.03 1.45 10.86
CA TYR A 100 -6.74 1.74 9.46
C TYR A 100 -6.92 0.52 8.55
N THR A 101 -7.53 -0.55 9.06
CA THR A 101 -7.87 -1.76 8.33
C THR A 101 -9.39 -1.85 8.12
N PRO A 102 -9.87 -2.34 6.97
CA PRO A 102 -11.30 -2.56 6.76
C PRO A 102 -11.86 -3.49 7.84
N GLU A 103 -12.99 -3.09 8.43
CA GLU A 103 -13.66 -3.81 9.54
C GLU A 103 -12.85 -3.88 10.84
N GLY A 104 -11.79 -3.09 10.98
CA GLY A 104 -10.99 -3.05 12.20
C GLY A 104 -10.13 -4.29 12.44
N ARG A 105 -9.97 -5.16 11.43
CA ARG A 105 -9.28 -6.45 11.60
C ARG A 105 -7.81 -6.25 11.95
N ALA A 106 -7.32 -6.94 12.97
CA ALA A 106 -5.89 -6.93 13.27
C ALA A 106 -5.07 -7.75 12.24
N SER A 107 -3.75 -7.56 12.27
CA SER A 107 -2.78 -8.40 11.57
C SER A 107 -2.87 -8.40 10.03
N GLN A 108 -3.40 -7.33 9.42
CA GLN A 108 -3.44 -7.12 7.97
C GLN A 108 -2.20 -6.42 7.39
N ARG A 109 -1.20 -6.12 8.23
CA ARG A 109 0.12 -5.62 7.82
C ARG A 109 1.22 -6.34 8.61
N PRO A 110 2.48 -6.40 8.16
CA PRO A 110 3.58 -6.94 8.96
C PRO A 110 4.13 -5.93 9.96
N ASP A 111 4.81 -6.46 10.98
CA ASP A 111 5.77 -5.68 11.77
C ASP A 111 6.85 -5.08 10.84
N ARG A 112 7.16 -3.79 11.03
CA ARG A 112 8.07 -3.02 10.16
C ARG A 112 7.68 -3.13 8.67
N ALA A 113 6.45 -2.74 8.35
CA ALA A 113 5.84 -2.92 7.03
C ALA A 113 6.73 -2.38 5.89
N VAL A 114 7.32 -1.19 6.05
CA VAL A 114 8.24 -0.63 5.06
C VAL A 114 9.39 -1.59 4.73
N THR A 115 10.07 -2.11 5.75
CA THR A 115 11.20 -3.03 5.57
C THR A 115 10.78 -4.33 4.91
N VAL A 116 9.65 -4.91 5.34
CA VAL A 116 9.16 -6.18 4.78
C VAL A 116 8.75 -6.02 3.32
N TYR A 117 7.95 -4.99 3.02
CA TYR A 117 7.47 -4.75 1.66
C TYR A 117 8.61 -4.37 0.71
N SER A 118 9.54 -3.51 1.12
CA SER A 118 10.72 -3.17 0.32
C SER A 118 11.57 -4.39 0.01
N ARG A 119 11.86 -5.24 1.00
CA ARG A 119 12.65 -6.46 0.78
C ARG A 119 11.96 -7.43 -0.18
N ILE A 120 10.63 -7.58 -0.08
CA ILE A 120 9.88 -8.41 -1.03
C ILE A 120 10.04 -7.85 -2.45
N LEU A 121 9.84 -6.55 -2.64
CA LEU A 121 9.93 -5.90 -3.94
C LEU A 121 11.34 -5.95 -4.54
N GLU A 122 12.39 -5.89 -3.72
CA GLU A 122 13.79 -6.04 -4.18
C GLU A 122 14.12 -7.46 -4.65
N GLN A 123 13.36 -8.47 -4.21
CA GLN A 123 13.61 -9.88 -4.51
C GLN A 123 12.77 -10.41 -5.67
N LEU A 124 11.86 -9.61 -6.22
CA LEU A 124 10.97 -9.95 -7.34
C LEU A 124 11.55 -9.47 -8.67
#